data_AF-A0A830FEA3-F1
#
_entry.id   AF-A0A830FEA3-F1
#
_cell.length_a   1.000
_cell.length_b   1.000
_cell.length_c   1.000
_cell.angle_alpha   90.00
_cell.angle_beta   90.00
_cell.angle_gamma   90.00
#
_symmetry.space_group_name_H-M   'P 1'
#
loop_
_entity.id
_entity.type
_entity.pdbx_description
1 polymer ?
#
loop_
_entity_poly.entity_id
_entity_poly.type
_entity_poly.pdbx_seq_one_letter_code
_entity_poly.pdbx_strand_id
1 'polypeptide(L)'
;MESETLNIIDETAVTILAAASAGPVTADTIHERSSVPQSTLYRRLDRLVDAGLLRSVPRLNDDNNNQFVYECTLEELRLTIDDGEARIVVVTNRSGTTETAERAVGTHCPGAE
;
A
#
# COMPACT_ATOMS: atom_id res chain seq x y z
N MET A 1 5.37 4.90 -21.43
CA MET A 1 5.95 4.23 -20.25
C MET A 1 4.79 3.58 -19.51
N GLU A 2 4.27 2.47 -20.02
CA GLU A 2 2.93 1.97 -19.62
C GLU A 2 2.90 0.48 -19.23
N SER A 3 4.06 -0.20 -19.16
CA SER A 3 4.08 -1.66 -18.92
C SER A 3 4.56 -2.12 -17.54
N GLU A 4 4.85 -1.22 -16.60
CA GLU A 4 5.48 -1.65 -15.32
C GLU A 4 4.48 -2.09 -14.23
N THR A 5 3.18 -1.81 -14.39
CA THR A 5 2.16 -2.10 -13.37
C THR A 5 1.74 -3.57 -13.33
N LEU A 6 1.92 -4.33 -14.42
CA LEU A 6 1.38 -5.68 -14.52
C LEU A 6 2.20 -6.73 -13.73
N ASN A 7 3.48 -6.46 -13.43
CA ASN A 7 4.35 -7.40 -12.70
C ASN A 7 4.14 -7.33 -11.17
N ILE A 8 3.09 -6.63 -10.71
CA ILE A 8 2.81 -6.45 -9.29
C ILE A 8 1.62 -7.31 -8.84
N ILE A 9 0.69 -7.63 -9.73
CA ILE A 9 -0.52 -8.41 -9.42
C ILE A 9 -0.21 -9.91 -9.50
N ASP A 10 0.27 -10.49 -8.40
CA ASP A 10 0.37 -11.93 -8.20
C ASP A 10 -0.67 -12.44 -7.18
N GLU A 11 -0.70 -13.75 -6.92
CA GLU A 11 -1.59 -14.36 -5.91
C GLU A 11 -1.50 -13.66 -4.54
N THR A 12 -0.28 -13.31 -4.11
CA THR A 12 -0.06 -12.59 -2.86
C THR A 12 -0.72 -11.21 -2.91
N ALA A 13 -0.51 -10.46 -4.00
CA ALA A 13 -1.11 -9.15 -4.18
C ALA A 13 -2.64 -9.21 -4.18
N VAL A 14 -3.24 -10.17 -4.87
CA VAL A 14 -4.69 -10.38 -4.87
C VAL A 14 -5.20 -10.65 -3.45
N THR A 15 -4.50 -11.48 -2.68
CA THR A 15 -4.84 -11.78 -1.29
C THR A 15 -4.78 -10.52 -0.41
N ILE A 16 -3.71 -9.73 -0.56
CA ILE A 16 -3.53 -8.47 0.17
C ILE A 16 -4.66 -7.48 -0.16
N LEU A 17 -4.92 -7.25 -1.45
CA LEU A 17 -5.92 -6.30 -1.94
C LEU A 17 -7.33 -6.73 -1.51
N ALA A 18 -7.64 -8.02 -1.59
CA ALA A 18 -8.92 -8.56 -1.13
C ALA A 18 -9.11 -8.38 0.38
N ALA A 19 -8.06 -8.60 1.18
CA ALA A 19 -8.12 -8.36 2.62
C ALA A 19 -8.36 -6.88 2.96
N ALA A 20 -7.68 -5.97 2.25
CA ALA A 20 -7.79 -4.53 2.46
C ALA A 20 -9.01 -3.87 1.80
N SER A 21 -9.72 -4.59 0.93
CA SER A 21 -10.96 -4.13 0.28
C SER A 21 -12.14 -4.07 1.25
N ALA A 22 -12.16 -4.93 2.28
CA ALA A 22 -13.19 -4.91 3.32
C ALA A 22 -13.01 -3.79 4.36
N GLY A 23 -11.88 -3.09 4.33
CA GLY A 23 -11.54 -2.00 5.25
C GLY A 23 -10.03 -1.97 5.59
N PRO A 24 -9.58 -1.00 6.41
CA PRO A 24 -8.18 -0.87 6.79
C PRO A 24 -7.69 -2.10 7.58
N VAL A 25 -6.59 -2.70 7.15
CA VAL A 25 -6.01 -3.92 7.76
C VAL A 25 -4.54 -3.74 8.11
N THR A 26 -4.06 -4.39 9.16
CA THR A 26 -2.63 -4.32 9.54
C THR A 26 -1.81 -5.32 8.74
N ALA A 27 -0.49 -5.10 8.65
CA ALA A 27 0.43 -6.09 8.06
C ALA A 27 0.33 -7.47 8.73
N ASP A 28 0.06 -7.50 10.03
CA ASP A 28 -0.07 -8.73 10.80
C ASP A 28 -1.31 -9.54 10.37
N THR A 29 -2.47 -8.89 10.27
CA THR A 29 -3.71 -9.53 9.76
C THR A 29 -3.55 -10.03 8.33
N ILE A 30 -2.81 -9.29 7.49
CA ILE A 30 -2.52 -9.73 6.13
C ILE A 30 -1.59 -10.96 6.15
N HIS A 31 -0.58 -10.96 7.02
CA HIS A 31 0.34 -12.10 7.20
C HIS A 31 -0.40 -13.34 7.69
N GLU A 32 -1.33 -13.23 8.64
CA GLU A 32 -2.15 -14.36 9.08
C GLU A 32 -2.99 -14.97 7.94
N ARG A 33 -3.41 -14.14 6.98
CA ARG A 33 -4.20 -14.55 5.81
C ARG A 33 -3.35 -14.97 4.62
N SER A 34 -2.04 -14.77 4.66
CA SER A 34 -1.12 -15.04 3.56
C SER A 34 -0.11 -16.11 3.97
N SER A 35 0.08 -17.14 3.14
CA SER A 35 1.08 -18.18 3.42
C SER A 35 2.53 -17.77 3.12
N VAL A 36 2.82 -16.46 3.11
CA VAL A 36 4.15 -15.91 2.75
C VAL A 36 4.88 -15.38 3.97
N PRO A 37 6.22 -15.48 4.03
CA PRO A 37 6.99 -14.93 5.13
C PRO A 37 6.90 -13.40 5.20
N GLN A 38 6.95 -12.84 6.42
CA GLN A 38 6.83 -11.39 6.66
C GLN A 38 7.75 -10.55 5.76
N SER A 39 9.00 -10.95 5.54
CA SER A 39 9.94 -10.23 4.66
C SER A 39 9.45 -10.09 3.22
N THR A 40 8.77 -11.13 2.70
CA THR A 40 8.16 -11.11 1.37
C THR A 40 6.90 -10.26 1.37
N LEU A 41 6.09 -10.35 2.43
CA LEU A 41 4.89 -9.53 2.58
C LEU A 41 5.21 -8.03 2.57
N TYR A 42 6.16 -7.57 3.40
CA TYR A 42 6.52 -6.14 3.45
C TYR A 42 7.00 -5.62 2.11
N ARG A 43 7.80 -6.40 1.37
CA ARG A 43 8.22 -6.04 0.02
C ARG A 43 7.05 -5.94 -0.96
N ARG A 44 6.02 -6.79 -0.80
CA ARG A 44 4.80 -6.73 -1.63
C ARG A 44 3.93 -5.54 -1.27
N LEU A 45 3.76 -5.25 0.01
CA LEU A 45 3.04 -4.08 0.50
C LEU A 45 3.66 -2.80 -0.04
N ASP A 46 4.98 -2.67 0.04
CA ASP A 46 5.72 -1.52 -0.47
C ASP A 46 5.47 -1.29 -1.98
N ARG A 47 5.58 -2.36 -2.79
CA ARG A 47 5.31 -2.28 -4.24
C ARG A 47 3.86 -1.92 -4.57
N LEU A 48 2.90 -2.41 -3.79
CA LEU A 48 1.49 -2.09 -3.98
C LEU A 48 1.16 -0.64 -3.59
N VAL A 49 1.85 -0.12 -2.56
CA VAL A 49 1.77 1.29 -2.16
C VAL A 49 2.40 2.19 -3.22
N ASP A 50 3.59 1.85 -3.72
CA ASP A 50 4.27 2.58 -4.79
C ASP A 50 3.45 2.61 -6.09
N ALA A 51 2.79 1.50 -6.42
CA ALA A 51 1.86 1.42 -7.56
C ALA A 51 0.53 2.16 -7.33
N GLY A 52 0.27 2.68 -6.13
CA GLY A 52 -0.97 3.36 -5.78
C GLY A 52 -2.20 2.47 -5.71
N LEU A 53 -2.01 1.15 -5.54
CA LEU A 53 -3.06 0.13 -5.37
C LEU A 53 -3.40 -0.13 -3.90
N LEU A 54 -2.46 0.21 -3.02
CA LEU A 54 -2.65 0.30 -1.58
C LEU A 54 -2.28 1.70 -1.10
N ARG A 55 -2.83 2.05 0.06
CA ARG A 55 -2.43 3.22 0.84
C ARG A 55 -1.98 2.76 2.21
N SER A 56 -0.80 3.18 2.65
CA SER A 56 -0.36 3.00 4.03
C SER A 56 -0.76 4.24 4.85
N VAL A 57 -1.44 4.00 5.98
CA VAL A 57 -1.85 5.05 6.92
C VAL A 57 -1.25 4.74 8.29
N PRO A 58 -0.50 5.67 8.88
CA PRO A 58 -0.03 5.51 10.25
C PRO A 58 -1.23 5.53 11.21
N ARG A 59 -1.36 4.51 12.05
CA ARG A 59 -2.27 4.54 13.20
C ARG A 59 -1.55 5.26 14.34
N LEU A 60 -2.04 6.44 14.74
CA LEU A 60 -1.69 6.98 16.06
C LEU A 60 -2.40 6.13 17.12
N ASN A 61 -1.65 5.23 17.75
CA ASN A 61 -2.02 4.66 19.03
C ASN A 61 -1.10 5.30 20.09
N ASP A 62 -1.62 5.47 21.30
CA ASP A 62 -0.86 5.97 22.48
C ASP A 62 0.25 5.00 22.91
N ASP A 63 0.21 3.77 22.38
CA ASP A 63 1.18 2.71 22.57
C ASP A 63 2.24 2.77 21.47
N ASN A 64 3.52 2.88 21.86
CA ASN A 64 4.73 3.11 21.04
C ASN A 64 5.06 2.00 19.99
N ASN A 65 4.05 1.40 19.36
CA ASN A 65 4.23 0.52 18.22
C ASN A 65 3.75 1.23 16.97
N ASN A 66 4.67 1.51 16.04
CA ASN A 66 4.42 2.17 14.77
C ASN A 66 3.57 1.26 13.86
N GLN A 67 2.31 1.07 14.22
CA GLN A 67 1.40 0.19 13.52
C GLN A 67 0.86 0.94 12.30
N PHE A 68 1.14 0.43 11.11
CA PHE A 68 0.54 0.92 9.88
C PHE A 68 -0.68 0.07 9.54
N VAL A 69 -1.74 0.73 9.07
CA VAL A 69 -2.86 0.07 8.41
C VAL A 69 -2.78 0.31 6.92
N TYR A 70 -3.27 -0.65 6.15
CA TYR A 70 -3.27 -0.65 4.71
C TYR A 70 -4.72 -0.63 4.22
N GLU A 71 -5.01 0.30 3.31
CA GLU A 71 -6.31 0.48 2.69
C GLU A 71 -6.22 0.18 1.20
N CYS A 72 -7.17 -0.60 0.68
CA CYS A 72 -7.24 -0.88 -0.75
C CYS A 72 -7.78 0.35 -1.49
N THR A 73 -7.01 0.84 -2.46
CA THR A 73 -7.46 1.90 -3.38
C THR A 73 -7.94 1.33 -4.71
N LEU A 74 -7.63 0.07 -5.01
CA LEU A 74 -8.12 -0.62 -6.19
C LEU A 74 -9.62 -0.88 -6.07
N GLU A 75 -10.38 -0.33 -7.01
CA GLU A 75 -11.82 -0.60 -7.16
C GLU A 75 -12.05 -1.70 -8.17
N GLU A 76 -11.31 -1.70 -9.27
CA GLU A 76 -11.53 -2.64 -10.36
C GLU A 76 -10.28 -2.88 -11.19
N LEU A 77 -10.05 -4.15 -11.55
CA LEU A 77 -9.08 -4.56 -12.56
C LEU A 77 -9.82 -5.34 -13.64
N ARG A 78 -9.80 -4.83 -14.88
CA ARG A 78 -10.37 -5.51 -16.04
C ARG A 78 -9.27 -5.92 -17.00
N LEU A 79 -9.20 -7.21 -17.30
CA LEU A 79 -8.40 -7.78 -18.39
C LEU A 79 -9.32 -8.12 -19.55
N THR A 80 -9.05 -7.54 -20.71
CA THR A 80 -9.74 -7.86 -21.97
C THR A 80 -8.74 -8.49 -22.92
N ILE A 81 -9.10 -9.63 -23.50
CA ILE A 81 -8.33 -10.31 -24.54
C ILE A 81 -9.20 -10.32 -25.79
N ASP A 82 -8.76 -9.63 -26.84
CA ASP A 82 -9.49 -9.49 -28.10
C ASP A 82 -8.50 -9.44 -29.27
N ASP A 83 -8.73 -10.22 -30.31
CA ASP A 83 -7.86 -10.32 -31.51
C ASP A 83 -6.34 -10.51 -31.24
N GLY A 84 -5.99 -11.24 -30.17
CA GLY A 84 -4.59 -11.42 -29.77
C GLY A 84 -3.97 -10.20 -29.07
N GLU A 85 -4.75 -9.14 -28.84
CA GLU A 85 -4.40 -8.00 -28.02
C GLU A 85 -4.91 -8.19 -26.58
N ALA A 86 -4.08 -7.79 -25.61
CA ALA A 86 -4.46 -7.74 -24.21
C ALA A 86 -4.55 -6.28 -23.75
N ARG A 87 -5.71 -5.89 -23.23
CA ARG A 87 -5.95 -4.57 -22.63
C ARG A 87 -6.23 -4.73 -21.16
N ILE A 88 -5.50 -4.00 -20.33
CA ILE A 88 -5.70 -3.94 -18.88
C ILE A 88 -6.20 -2.55 -18.52
N VAL A 89 -7.31 -2.50 -17.79
CA VAL A 89 -7.87 -1.27 -17.21
C VAL A 89 -7.83 -1.41 -15.70
N VAL A 90 -7.22 -0.43 -15.04
CA VAL A 90 -7.12 -0.35 -13.58
C VAL A 90 -7.88 0.89 -13.12
N VAL A 91 -8.90 0.69 -12.28
CA VAL A 91 -9.70 1.76 -11.68
C VAL A 91 -9.36 1.84 -10.19
N THR A 92 -8.92 3.02 -9.74
CA THR A 92 -8.60 3.27 -8.35
C THR A 92 -9.39 4.44 -7.79
N ASN A 93 -9.86 4.29 -6.55
CA ASN A 93 -10.45 5.38 -5.78
C ASN A 93 -9.31 6.24 -5.25
N ARG A 94 -8.97 7.28 -5.99
CA ARG A 94 -7.99 8.29 -5.56
C ARG A 94 -8.65 9.25 -4.57
N SER A 95 -9.08 8.73 -3.42
CA SER A 95 -9.37 9.58 -2.26
C SER A 95 -8.03 10.11 -1.76
N GLY A 96 -7.65 11.27 -2.29
CA GLY A 96 -6.42 11.97 -1.95
C GLY A 96 -6.57 12.74 -0.65
N THR A 97 -5.83 12.37 0.39
CA THR A 97 -5.36 13.22 1.52
C THR A 97 -4.51 12.32 2.43
N THR A 98 -3.34 12.65 2.96
CA THR A 98 -2.64 13.92 3.16
C THR A 98 -1.14 13.72 2.95
N GLU A 99 -0.55 14.61 2.16
CA GLU A 99 0.80 15.08 2.42
C GLU A 99 0.78 15.74 3.81
N THR A 100 1.27 15.03 4.83
CA THR A 100 1.68 15.64 6.10
C THR A 100 3.17 15.32 6.28
N ALA A 101 3.99 15.93 5.44
CA ALA A 101 5.35 16.26 5.84
C ALA A 101 5.23 17.40 6.86
N GLU A 102 4.92 17.05 8.11
CA GLU A 102 5.05 17.98 9.22
C GLU A 102 6.55 18.21 9.43
N ARG A 103 7.02 19.35 8.94
CA ARG A 103 8.32 19.90 9.33
C ARG A 103 8.14 20.62 10.66
N ALA A 104 8.80 20.16 11.71
CA ALA A 104 9.32 20.94 12.83
C ALA A 104 10.19 19.99 13.68
N VAL A 105 11.33 20.35 14.25
CA VAL A 105 11.89 21.65 14.61
C VAL A 105 13.41 21.52 14.60
N GLY A 106 14.10 22.51 14.05
CA GLY A 106 15.51 22.68 14.34
C GLY A 106 15.65 23.07 15.80
N THR A 107 16.15 22.17 16.64
CA THR A 107 16.72 22.60 17.93
C THR A 107 18.11 23.13 17.65
N HIS A 108 18.13 24.41 17.31
CA HIS A 108 19.21 25.31 17.64
C HIS A 108 19.48 25.18 19.15
N CYS A 109 20.63 24.63 19.52
CA CYS A 109 21.20 24.87 20.84
C CYS A 109 22.14 26.08 20.71
N PRO A 110 21.79 27.26 21.25
CA PRO A 110 22.78 28.29 21.50
C PRO A 110 23.57 27.93 22.76
N GLY A 111 24.89 27.96 22.63
CA GLY A 111 25.88 28.33 23.66
C GLY A 111 25.80 27.70 25.06
N ALA A 112 26.84 26.94 25.39
CA ALA A 112 27.51 27.07 26.68
C ALA A 112 29.01 26.91 26.45
N GLU A 113 29.66 28.08 26.33
CA GLU A 113 31.02 28.46 26.77
C GLU A 113 32.13 27.41 26.77
#